data_AF-A0A0J6SVJ8-F1
#
_entry.id   AF-A0A0J6SVJ8-F1
#
_cell.length_a   1.000
_cell.length_b   1.000
_cell.length_c   1.000
_cell.angle_alpha   90.00
_cell.angle_beta   90.00
_cell.angle_gamma   90.00
#
_symmetry.space_group_name_H-M   'P 1'
#
loop_
_entity.id
_entity.type
_entity.pdbx_description
1 polymer ?
#
loop_
_entity_poly.entity_id
_entity_poly.type
_entity_poly.pdbx_seq_one_letter_code
_entity_poly.pdbx_strand_id
1 'polypeptide(L)'
;MPLIHAAAQADVPLRTAQRWLARYRHDGLVGLARAGRRDAGHSRLPADLVTLIEGMALRRPRSSAAAIHRRAAAVAEAQGWRIPSYSTVYAILARLDPAMVTLALDGPAAFRDRYELIVRHRASAPNALWQADHTLLDILVLDEGGRSVRPWLTTVIDDHSRAIAGTMLFLGAPSALNTSLALRHAIWRKADPAWPVCGIPDVLYVDHGSDFTSHHLDQVAANLRVQIVHSGVARPQGRGKIERLFGTLNTELLSELPGHLVDGKLASPPVLSLADLDRAVGAFISGTYHGRTHGEIGQTPLDAWRANGFLPRLPETLEALDLLLVMVAKPRCVRRDGIHFQGLRYVASTLAAYVGETVTIRYDPRDVSEIRVFHRDRFLCRAVNEEHAGEALSLKDIEAARRLHRRALRTAINERVARVADFLPDPARPQRQAAPARSATRPRLRVYQAEDEG
;
A
#
# COMPACT_ATOMS: atom_id res chain seq x y z
N MET A 1 -7.90 -47.36 -54.68
CA MET A 1 -8.74 -46.39 -55.42
C MET A 1 -7.85 -45.66 -56.43
N PRO A 2 -8.11 -45.75 -57.75
CA PRO A 2 -7.34 -45.01 -58.75
C PRO A 2 -7.50 -43.50 -58.58
N LEU A 3 -6.42 -42.71 -58.75
CA LEU A 3 -6.42 -41.25 -58.50
C LEU A 3 -7.51 -40.51 -59.29
N ILE A 4 -7.83 -40.97 -60.50
CA ILE A 4 -8.88 -40.40 -61.35
C ILE A 4 -10.25 -40.50 -60.69
N HIS A 5 -10.56 -41.64 -60.06
CA HIS A 5 -11.85 -41.86 -59.38
C HIS A 5 -11.94 -41.03 -58.11
N ALA A 6 -10.84 -40.96 -57.34
CA ALA A 6 -10.76 -40.12 -56.14
C ALA A 6 -10.87 -38.62 -56.47
N ALA A 7 -10.27 -38.17 -57.58
CA ALA A 7 -10.34 -36.77 -58.04
C ALA A 7 -11.75 -36.39 -58.51
N ALA A 8 -12.41 -37.28 -59.27
CA ALA A 8 -13.79 -37.08 -59.71
C ALA A 8 -14.79 -37.08 -58.54
N GLN A 9 -14.62 -37.99 -57.57
CA GLN A 9 -15.49 -38.05 -56.38
C GLN A 9 -15.34 -36.80 -55.49
N ALA A 10 -14.16 -36.16 -55.50
CA ALA A 10 -13.87 -34.96 -54.71
C ALA A 10 -14.12 -33.65 -55.48
N ASP A 11 -14.62 -33.70 -56.72
CA ASP A 11 -14.80 -32.54 -57.61
C ASP A 11 -13.51 -31.70 -57.78
N VAL A 12 -12.36 -32.38 -57.87
CA VAL A 12 -11.06 -31.74 -58.05
C VAL A 12 -10.51 -32.07 -59.45
N PRO A 13 -10.05 -31.09 -60.24
CA PRO A 13 -9.41 -31.36 -61.52
C PRO A 13 -8.23 -32.33 -61.38
N LEU A 14 -8.12 -33.32 -62.28
CA LEU A 14 -7.10 -34.37 -62.22
C LEU A 14 -5.67 -33.81 -62.09
N ARG A 15 -5.38 -32.70 -62.78
CA ARG A 15 -4.08 -31.99 -62.70
C ARG A 15 -3.75 -31.46 -61.30
N THR A 16 -4.77 -31.02 -60.55
CA THR A 16 -4.62 -30.56 -59.16
C THR A 16 -4.39 -31.75 -58.23
N ALA A 17 -5.14 -32.84 -58.40
CA ALA A 17 -4.96 -34.07 -57.63
C ALA A 17 -3.56 -34.70 -57.87
N GLN A 18 -3.08 -34.71 -59.11
CA GLN A 18 -1.72 -35.14 -59.45
C GLN A 18 -0.65 -34.26 -58.78
N ARG A 19 -0.82 -32.93 -58.82
CA ARG A 19 0.08 -31.99 -58.14
C ARG A 19 0.11 -32.19 -56.63
N TRP A 20 -1.05 -32.39 -56.01
CA TRP A 20 -1.15 -32.69 -54.57
C TRP A 20 -0.51 -34.03 -54.23
N LEU A 21 -0.75 -35.08 -55.02
CA LEU A 21 -0.12 -36.38 -54.81
C LEU A 21 1.41 -36.31 -54.97
N ALA A 22 1.91 -35.54 -55.94
CA ALA A 22 3.34 -35.32 -56.12
C ALA A 22 3.96 -34.58 -54.91
N ARG A 23 3.32 -33.51 -54.43
CA ARG A 23 3.77 -32.79 -53.22
C ARG A 23 3.69 -33.66 -51.97
N TYR A 24 2.65 -34.49 -51.85
CA TYR A 24 2.51 -35.43 -50.74
C TYR A 24 3.57 -36.53 -50.77
N ARG A 25 3.92 -37.04 -51.94
CA ARG A 25 4.98 -38.06 -52.09
C ARG A 25 6.37 -37.51 -51.79
N HIS A 26 6.62 -36.23 -52.06
CA HIS A 26 7.91 -35.59 -51.80
C HIS A 26 8.03 -35.08 -50.36
N ASP A 27 7.01 -34.37 -49.85
CA ASP A 27 7.06 -33.60 -48.60
C ASP A 27 6.08 -34.11 -47.52
N GLY A 28 5.42 -35.24 -47.75
CA GLY A 28 4.38 -35.78 -46.85
C GLY A 28 3.15 -34.87 -46.71
N LEU A 29 2.43 -34.98 -45.59
CA LEU A 29 1.26 -34.14 -45.29
C LEU A 29 1.56 -32.63 -45.36
N VAL A 30 2.79 -32.22 -45.02
CA VAL A 30 3.22 -30.81 -45.03
C VAL A 30 3.20 -30.22 -46.45
N GLY A 31 3.48 -31.03 -47.48
CA GLY A 31 3.41 -30.63 -48.89
C GLY A 31 2.01 -30.25 -49.38
N LEU A 32 0.96 -30.69 -48.67
CA LEU A 32 -0.43 -30.36 -48.99
C LEU A 32 -0.90 -29.05 -48.33
N ALA A 33 -0.14 -28.51 -47.38
CA ALA A 33 -0.44 -27.22 -46.78
C ALA A 33 -0.37 -26.09 -47.83
N ARG A 34 -1.22 -25.06 -47.65
CA ARG A 34 -1.10 -23.81 -48.43
C ARG A 34 0.26 -23.19 -48.11
N ALA A 35 1.14 -23.15 -49.10
CA ALA A 35 2.42 -22.46 -48.95
C ALA A 35 2.13 -20.98 -48.66
N GLY A 36 2.65 -20.47 -47.54
CA GLY A 36 2.73 -19.03 -47.32
C GLY A 36 3.45 -18.38 -48.49
N ARG A 37 3.07 -17.15 -48.86
CA ARG A 37 3.81 -16.44 -49.91
C ARG A 37 5.29 -16.33 -49.50
N ARG A 38 6.21 -16.58 -50.43
CA ARG A 38 7.67 -16.53 -50.16
C ARG A 38 8.15 -15.15 -49.69
N ASP A 39 7.39 -14.09 -49.97
CA ASP A 39 7.66 -12.72 -49.55
C ASP A 39 6.88 -12.30 -48.29
N ALA A 40 6.15 -13.21 -47.65
CA ALA A 40 5.49 -12.94 -46.39
C ALA A 40 6.54 -12.61 -45.32
N GLY A 41 6.56 -11.35 -44.89
CA GLY A 41 7.51 -10.84 -43.89
C GLY A 41 8.54 -9.87 -44.42
N HIS A 42 8.89 -9.92 -45.71
CA HIS A 42 9.95 -9.09 -46.29
C HIS A 42 9.40 -7.76 -46.80
N SER A 43 9.78 -6.67 -46.15
CA SER A 43 9.48 -5.32 -46.62
C SER A 43 10.31 -5.04 -47.88
N ARG A 44 9.68 -4.58 -48.96
CA ARG A 44 10.40 -4.11 -50.17
C ARG A 44 10.97 -2.69 -49.99
N LEU A 45 10.95 -2.17 -48.76
CA LEU A 45 11.49 -0.86 -48.43
C LEU A 45 12.97 -0.98 -48.06
N PRO A 46 13.77 0.08 -48.26
CA PRO A 46 15.12 0.15 -47.72
C PRO A 46 15.16 -0.09 -46.20
N ALA A 47 16.17 -0.80 -45.71
CA ALA A 47 16.32 -1.12 -44.29
C ALA A 47 16.40 0.14 -43.42
N ASP A 48 17.04 1.20 -43.91
CA ASP A 48 17.15 2.49 -43.22
C ASP A 48 15.79 3.14 -43.00
N LEU A 49 14.89 3.05 -43.99
CA LEU A 49 13.54 3.57 -43.87
C LEU A 49 12.70 2.79 -42.87
N VAL A 50 12.84 1.46 -42.83
CA VAL A 50 12.19 0.62 -41.83
C VAL A 50 12.69 0.99 -40.43
N THR A 51 14.01 1.11 -40.26
CA THR A 51 14.65 1.50 -39.00
C THR A 51 14.19 2.89 -38.54
N LEU A 52 14.05 3.85 -39.46
CA LEU A 52 13.52 5.17 -39.17
C LEU A 52 12.07 5.11 -38.68
N ILE A 53 11.21 4.30 -39.33
CA ILE A 53 9.81 4.11 -38.92
C ILE A 53 9.73 3.51 -37.52
N GLU A 54 10.52 2.47 -37.24
CA GLU A 54 10.59 1.82 -35.93
C GLU A 54 11.11 2.77 -34.86
N GLY A 55 12.19 3.52 -35.14
CA GLY A 55 12.74 4.52 -34.22
C GLY A 55 11.74 5.64 -33.89
N MET A 56 10.99 6.13 -34.89
CA MET A 56 9.91 7.10 -34.66
C MET A 56 8.78 6.54 -33.78
N ALA A 57 8.51 5.24 -33.86
CA ALA A 57 7.50 4.57 -33.05
C ALA A 57 7.88 4.45 -31.57
N LEU A 58 9.18 4.37 -31.28
CA LEU A 58 9.73 4.18 -29.93
C LEU A 58 10.08 5.50 -29.22
N ARG A 59 9.96 6.65 -29.90
CA ARG A 59 10.31 7.97 -29.34
C ARG A 59 9.15 8.59 -28.54
N ARG A 60 9.50 9.29 -27.45
CA ARG A 60 8.57 10.16 -26.70
C ARG A 60 8.60 11.60 -27.24
N PRO A 61 7.46 12.31 -27.30
CA PRO A 61 6.10 11.84 -27.02
C PRO A 61 5.56 10.89 -28.11
N ARG A 62 4.61 10.02 -27.74
CA ARG A 62 4.04 8.99 -28.63
C ARG A 62 3.49 9.60 -29.91
N SER A 63 4.05 9.21 -31.05
CA SER A 63 3.57 9.64 -32.36
C SER A 63 2.44 8.72 -32.86
N SER A 64 1.40 9.30 -33.47
CA SER A 64 0.37 8.49 -34.13
C SER A 64 0.92 7.84 -35.39
N ALA A 65 0.38 6.68 -35.78
CA ALA A 65 0.77 6.00 -37.02
C ALA A 65 0.67 6.92 -38.26
N ALA A 66 -0.32 7.81 -38.28
CA ALA A 66 -0.48 8.80 -39.34
C ALA A 66 0.65 9.85 -39.37
N ALA A 67 1.12 10.29 -38.21
CA ALA A 67 2.24 11.22 -38.12
C ALA A 67 3.56 10.57 -38.54
N ILE A 68 3.78 9.31 -38.12
CA ILE A 68 4.95 8.51 -38.53
C ILE A 68 4.94 8.31 -40.04
N HIS A 69 3.79 7.96 -40.63
CA HIS A 69 3.64 7.82 -42.09
C HIS A 69 3.98 9.10 -42.85
N ARG A 70 3.44 10.26 -42.45
CA ARG A 70 3.73 11.54 -43.13
C ARG A 70 5.22 11.87 -43.12
N ARG A 71 5.88 11.68 -41.98
CA ARG A 71 7.33 11.93 -41.84
C ARG A 71 8.16 10.93 -42.64
N ALA A 72 7.83 9.65 -42.56
CA ALA A 72 8.51 8.60 -43.33
C ALA A 72 8.37 8.82 -44.85
N ALA A 73 7.20 9.26 -45.31
CA ALA A 73 6.98 9.59 -46.72
C ALA A 73 7.83 10.77 -47.19
N ALA A 74 7.89 11.85 -46.40
CA ALA A 74 8.71 13.02 -46.73
C ALA A 74 10.22 12.68 -46.78
N VAL A 75 10.71 11.87 -45.85
CA VAL A 75 12.12 11.43 -45.85
C VAL A 75 12.40 10.49 -47.02
N ALA A 76 11.49 9.56 -47.32
CA ALA A 76 11.64 8.66 -48.46
C ALA A 76 11.70 9.44 -49.78
N GLU A 77 10.85 10.45 -49.96
CA GLU A 77 10.87 11.34 -51.12
C GLU A 77 12.19 12.10 -51.24
N ALA A 78 12.66 12.72 -50.16
CA ALA A 78 13.92 13.47 -50.14
C ALA A 78 15.16 12.60 -50.44
N GLN A 79 15.13 11.32 -50.05
CA GLN A 79 16.21 10.35 -50.26
C GLN A 79 16.07 9.56 -51.57
N GLY A 80 15.04 9.83 -52.37
CA GLY A 80 14.75 9.07 -53.60
C GLY A 80 14.36 7.60 -53.36
N TRP A 81 13.93 7.27 -52.14
CA TRP A 81 13.44 5.94 -51.79
C TRP A 81 11.99 5.75 -52.19
N ARG A 82 11.57 4.48 -52.27
CA ARG A 82 10.16 4.14 -52.46
C ARG A 82 9.33 4.64 -51.27
N ILE A 83 8.37 5.50 -51.55
CA ILE A 83 7.45 6.04 -50.54
C ILE A 83 6.59 4.90 -49.97
N PRO A 84 6.56 4.71 -48.64
CA PRO A 84 5.78 3.66 -48.00
C PRO A 84 4.30 4.06 -47.92
N SER A 85 3.39 3.11 -48.12
CA SER A 85 1.96 3.35 -47.86
C SER A 85 1.67 3.37 -46.36
N TYR A 86 0.56 4.00 -45.96
CA TYR A 86 0.08 3.96 -44.58
C TYR A 86 -0.07 2.52 -44.06
N SER A 87 -0.62 1.62 -44.87
CA SER A 87 -0.78 0.21 -44.55
C SER A 87 0.57 -0.51 -44.34
N THR A 88 1.61 -0.12 -45.08
CA THR A 88 2.96 -0.67 -44.90
C THR A 88 3.57 -0.18 -43.60
N VAL A 89 3.47 1.13 -43.30
CA VAL A 89 3.92 1.70 -42.03
C VAL A 89 3.20 1.04 -40.87
N TYR A 90 1.87 0.93 -40.93
CA TYR A 90 1.08 0.28 -39.88
C TYR A 90 1.50 -1.19 -39.67
N ALA A 91 1.77 -1.94 -40.74
CA ALA A 91 2.24 -3.31 -40.64
C ALA A 91 3.64 -3.42 -39.99
N ILE A 92 4.53 -2.46 -40.22
CA ILE A 92 5.83 -2.38 -39.52
C ILE A 92 5.59 -2.12 -38.03
N LEU A 93 4.78 -1.12 -37.70
CA LEU A 93 4.45 -0.78 -36.31
C LEU A 93 3.79 -1.93 -35.56
N ALA A 94 2.92 -2.69 -36.21
CA ALA A 94 2.22 -3.83 -35.61
C ALA A 94 3.13 -5.05 -35.36
N ARG A 95 4.32 -5.09 -35.95
CA ARG A 95 5.32 -6.15 -35.76
C ARG A 95 6.34 -5.85 -34.66
N LEU A 96 6.40 -4.60 -34.21
CA LEU A 96 7.26 -4.22 -33.09
C LEU A 96 6.89 -5.07 -31.87
N ASP A 97 7.92 -5.53 -31.16
CA ASP A 97 7.74 -6.25 -29.91
C ASP A 97 6.92 -5.38 -28.92
N PRO A 98 5.73 -5.83 -28.49
CA PRO A 98 4.91 -5.09 -27.53
C PRO A 98 5.65 -4.75 -26.24
N ALA A 99 6.58 -5.59 -25.81
CA ALA A 99 7.41 -5.38 -24.62
C ALA A 99 8.39 -4.22 -24.84
N MET A 100 9.06 -4.18 -25.99
CA MET A 100 9.94 -3.07 -26.39
C MET A 100 9.20 -1.74 -26.50
N VAL A 101 8.03 -1.73 -27.15
CA VAL A 101 7.18 -0.53 -27.28
C VAL A 101 6.75 -0.02 -25.91
N THR A 102 6.36 -0.94 -25.03
CA THR A 102 6.00 -0.62 -23.64
C THR A 102 7.16 0.02 -22.88
N LEU A 103 8.35 -0.59 -22.95
CA LEU A 103 9.53 -0.08 -22.26
C LEU A 103 9.91 1.33 -22.74
N ALA A 104 9.86 1.55 -24.06
CA ALA A 104 10.20 2.83 -24.66
C ALA A 104 9.18 3.93 -24.34
N LEU A 105 7.88 3.64 -24.52
CA LEU A 105 6.83 4.66 -24.45
C LEU A 105 6.21 4.84 -23.06
N ASP A 106 6.07 3.76 -22.31
CA ASP A 106 5.38 3.75 -21.01
C ASP A 106 6.38 3.63 -19.85
N GLY A 107 7.57 3.09 -20.12
CA GLY A 107 8.73 3.11 -19.23
C GLY A 107 8.96 1.80 -18.48
N PRO A 108 10.04 1.72 -17.69
CA PRO A 108 10.41 0.49 -17.00
C PRO A 108 9.31 -0.06 -16.09
N ALA A 109 8.59 0.79 -15.35
CA ALA A 109 7.54 0.32 -14.44
C ALA A 109 6.41 -0.43 -15.16
N ALA A 110 5.90 0.11 -16.27
CA ALA A 110 4.84 -0.51 -17.06
C ALA A 110 5.31 -1.75 -17.84
N PHE A 111 6.62 -1.83 -18.14
CA PHE A 111 7.23 -3.05 -18.69
C PHE A 111 7.25 -4.17 -17.66
N ARG A 112 7.72 -3.89 -16.44
CA ARG A 112 7.77 -4.89 -15.37
C ARG A 112 6.40 -5.48 -15.07
N ASP A 113 5.39 -4.61 -14.95
CA ASP A 113 4.02 -5.01 -14.64
C ASP A 113 3.41 -5.96 -15.70
N ARG A 114 3.72 -5.73 -16.98
CA ARG A 114 3.12 -6.49 -18.09
C ARG A 114 3.94 -7.68 -18.59
N TYR A 115 5.26 -7.62 -18.49
CA TYR A 115 6.16 -8.57 -19.18
C TYR A 115 7.20 -9.24 -18.27
N GLU A 116 7.48 -8.73 -17.07
CA GLU A 116 8.38 -9.45 -16.17
C GLU A 116 7.67 -10.65 -15.51
N LEU A 117 8.37 -11.78 -15.45
CA LEU A 117 7.88 -12.99 -14.82
C LEU A 117 7.76 -12.79 -13.30
N ILE A 118 6.57 -13.00 -12.74
CA ILE A 118 6.36 -12.93 -11.29
C ILE A 118 6.74 -14.29 -10.68
N VAL A 119 7.85 -14.35 -9.96
CA VAL A 119 8.21 -15.52 -9.14
C VAL A 119 7.30 -15.54 -7.91
N ARG A 120 6.37 -16.49 -7.88
CA ARG A 120 5.46 -16.67 -6.75
C ARG A 120 6.16 -17.43 -5.64
N HIS A 121 6.62 -16.71 -4.62
CA HIS A 121 7.16 -17.30 -3.39
C HIS A 121 6.04 -17.63 -2.41
N ARG A 122 6.19 -18.73 -1.65
CA ARG A 122 5.37 -19.06 -0.48
C ARG A 122 6.32 -19.54 0.61
N ALA A 123 6.19 -19.01 1.81
CA ALA A 123 6.96 -19.46 2.96
C ALA A 123 6.71 -20.94 3.25
N SER A 124 7.73 -21.62 3.79
CA SER A 124 7.71 -23.07 4.00
C SER A 124 6.74 -23.52 5.09
N ALA A 125 6.48 -22.69 6.09
CA ALA A 125 5.62 -23.00 7.23
C ALA A 125 4.88 -21.76 7.76
N PRO A 126 3.79 -21.94 8.52
CA PRO A 126 3.17 -20.87 9.28
C PRO A 126 4.18 -20.15 10.18
N ASN A 127 4.03 -18.84 10.33
CA ASN A 127 4.90 -17.92 11.06
C ASN A 127 6.35 -17.84 10.56
N ALA A 128 6.73 -18.52 9.47
CA ALA A 128 8.06 -18.35 8.89
C ALA A 128 8.24 -16.94 8.28
N LEU A 129 7.19 -16.38 7.68
CA LEU A 129 7.21 -15.03 7.14
C LEU A 129 5.85 -14.37 7.29
N TRP A 130 5.84 -13.20 7.90
CA TRP A 130 4.69 -12.31 7.94
C TRP A 130 4.91 -11.12 7.03
N GLN A 131 3.85 -10.66 6.36
CA GLN A 131 3.84 -9.39 5.65
C GLN A 131 3.01 -8.39 6.44
N ALA A 132 3.48 -7.15 6.57
CA ALA A 132 2.71 -6.08 7.18
C ALA A 132 2.63 -4.86 6.27
N ASP A 133 1.46 -4.24 6.24
CA ASP A 133 1.21 -3.07 5.39
C ASP A 133 0.06 -2.23 5.92
N HIS A 134 0.02 -0.96 5.50
CA HIS A 134 -1.02 0.00 5.80
C HIS A 134 -1.84 0.30 4.55
N THR A 135 -3.15 0.42 4.70
CA THR A 135 -4.03 0.92 3.65
C THR A 135 -5.02 1.94 4.19
N LEU A 136 -5.28 2.98 3.41
CA LEU A 136 -6.35 3.93 3.68
C LEU A 136 -7.65 3.33 3.14
N LEU A 137 -8.58 2.99 4.03
CA LEU A 137 -9.78 2.28 3.62
C LEU A 137 -10.72 3.18 2.79
N ASP A 138 -11.42 2.57 1.84
CA ASP A 138 -12.47 3.20 1.04
C ASP A 138 -13.81 3.19 1.79
N ILE A 139 -13.79 3.73 3.02
CA ILE A 139 -14.96 3.90 3.87
C ILE A 139 -14.80 5.16 4.74
N LEU A 140 -15.90 5.84 5.03
CA LEU A 140 -15.97 6.91 6.01
C LEU A 140 -16.61 6.39 7.31
N VAL A 141 -16.00 6.72 8.44
CA VAL A 141 -16.55 6.50 9.79
C VAL A 141 -16.75 7.84 10.50
N LEU A 142 -17.57 7.85 11.54
CA LEU A 142 -17.76 9.01 12.41
C LEU A 142 -16.73 8.98 13.54
N ASP A 143 -16.02 10.09 13.73
CA ASP A 143 -15.22 10.31 14.94
C ASP A 143 -16.11 10.66 16.15
N GLU A 144 -15.51 10.75 17.34
CA GLU A 144 -16.22 11.11 18.59
C GLU A 144 -16.93 12.48 18.50
N GLY A 145 -16.50 13.36 17.60
CA GLY A 145 -17.12 14.65 17.33
C GLY A 145 -18.17 14.61 16.23
N GLY A 146 -18.55 13.43 15.73
CA GLY A 146 -19.53 13.24 14.66
C GLY A 146 -19.03 13.62 13.27
N ARG A 147 -17.71 13.79 13.07
CA ARG A 147 -17.15 14.15 11.76
C ARG A 147 -16.79 12.89 10.97
N SER A 148 -17.12 12.92 9.68
CA SER A 148 -16.75 11.86 8.75
C SER A 148 -15.25 11.88 8.45
N VAL A 149 -14.58 10.76 8.71
CA VAL A 149 -13.14 10.59 8.55
C VAL A 149 -12.83 9.23 7.91
N ARG A 150 -11.79 9.17 7.08
CA ARG A 150 -11.32 7.90 6.50
C ARG A 150 -10.34 7.23 7.47
N PRO A 151 -10.58 5.99 7.89
CA PRO A 151 -9.66 5.27 8.75
C PRO A 151 -8.56 4.57 7.95
N TRP A 152 -7.42 4.40 8.59
CA TRP A 152 -6.34 3.55 8.13
C TRP A 152 -6.43 2.19 8.81
N LEU A 153 -6.06 1.15 8.07
CA LEU A 153 -5.92 -0.22 8.56
C LEU A 153 -4.47 -0.66 8.37
N THR A 154 -3.83 -1.07 9.46
CA THR A 154 -2.63 -1.91 9.39
C THR A 154 -3.05 -3.36 9.44
N THR A 155 -2.50 -4.19 8.56
CA THR A 155 -2.75 -5.64 8.57
C THR A 155 -1.44 -6.41 8.58
N VAL A 156 -1.40 -7.49 9.34
CA VAL A 156 -0.32 -8.47 9.38
C VAL A 156 -0.86 -9.80 8.87
N ILE A 157 -0.32 -10.30 7.77
CA ILE A 157 -0.73 -11.56 7.13
C ILE A 157 0.41 -12.58 7.16
N ASP A 158 0.08 -13.83 7.48
CA ASP A 158 0.99 -14.95 7.35
C ASP A 158 1.13 -15.39 5.89
N ASP A 159 2.36 -15.41 5.39
CA ASP A 159 2.66 -15.67 3.98
C ASP A 159 2.31 -17.09 3.53
N HIS A 160 2.58 -18.06 4.41
CA HIS A 160 2.36 -19.49 4.15
C HIS A 160 0.87 -19.83 4.08
N SER A 161 0.11 -19.42 5.10
CA SER A 161 -1.27 -19.83 5.30
C SER A 161 -2.28 -18.87 4.68
N ARG A 162 -1.88 -17.61 4.40
CA ARG A 162 -2.80 -16.49 4.10
C ARG A 162 -3.62 -16.04 5.29
N ALA A 163 -3.45 -16.65 6.45
CA ALA A 163 -4.21 -16.27 7.63
C ALA A 163 -3.77 -14.88 8.11
N ILE A 164 -4.73 -14.01 8.36
CA ILE A 164 -4.47 -12.70 8.96
C ILE A 164 -4.10 -12.93 10.43
N ALA A 165 -2.89 -12.56 10.80
CA ALA A 165 -2.38 -12.69 12.16
C ALA A 165 -2.94 -11.57 13.04
N GLY A 166 -2.95 -10.32 12.55
CA GLY A 166 -3.51 -9.22 13.30
C GLY A 166 -3.79 -7.96 12.48
N THR A 167 -4.54 -7.05 13.09
CA THR A 167 -4.99 -5.80 12.48
C THR A 167 -4.92 -4.66 13.49
N MET A 168 -4.85 -3.43 13.00
CA MET A 168 -5.03 -2.21 13.80
C MET A 168 -5.73 -1.15 12.96
N LEU A 169 -6.94 -0.75 13.37
CA LEU A 169 -7.69 0.36 12.81
C LEU A 169 -7.44 1.65 13.59
N PHE A 170 -7.20 2.75 12.87
CA PHE A 170 -6.90 4.04 13.49
C PHE A 170 -7.27 5.22 12.61
N LEU A 171 -7.33 6.41 13.23
CA LEU A 171 -7.56 7.68 12.56
C LEU A 171 -6.29 8.52 12.56
N GLY A 172 -5.99 9.17 11.44
CA GLY A 172 -4.76 9.93 11.24
C GLY A 172 -3.70 9.13 10.47
N ALA A 173 -2.53 9.73 10.23
CA ALA A 173 -1.48 9.09 9.47
C ALA A 173 -0.91 7.84 10.19
N PRO A 174 -0.43 6.83 9.43
CA PRO A 174 0.33 5.71 9.99
C PRO A 174 1.50 6.19 10.84
N SER A 175 1.83 5.40 11.86
CA SER A 175 2.87 5.72 12.83
C SER A 175 3.42 4.44 13.45
N ALA A 176 4.64 4.50 13.99
CA ALA A 176 5.29 3.36 14.65
C ALA A 176 4.44 2.76 15.78
N LEU A 177 3.62 3.57 16.46
CA LEU A 177 2.68 3.07 17.46
C LEU A 177 1.59 2.19 16.84
N ASN A 178 1.00 2.62 15.72
CA ASN A 178 -0.06 1.87 15.03
C ASN A 178 0.48 0.52 14.52
N THR A 179 1.69 0.52 13.97
CA THR A 179 2.41 -0.69 13.58
C THR A 179 2.67 -1.60 14.77
N SER A 180 3.14 -1.05 15.88
CA SER A 180 3.40 -1.81 17.11
C SER A 180 2.13 -2.43 17.70
N LEU A 181 0.99 -1.73 17.61
CA LEU A 181 -0.31 -2.25 18.04
C LEU A 181 -0.82 -3.37 17.12
N ALA A 182 -0.62 -3.25 15.81
CA ALA A 182 -0.94 -4.33 14.87
C ALA A 182 -0.10 -5.58 15.15
N LEU A 183 1.20 -5.41 15.40
CA LEU A 183 2.11 -6.49 15.78
C LEU A 183 1.74 -7.09 17.14
N ARG A 184 1.38 -6.26 18.12
CA ARG A 184 0.91 -6.74 19.44
C ARG A 184 -0.32 -7.63 19.28
N HIS A 185 -1.30 -7.18 18.47
CA HIS A 185 -2.50 -7.95 18.15
C HIS A 185 -2.17 -9.25 17.40
N ALA A 186 -1.19 -9.20 16.47
CA ALA A 186 -0.76 -10.37 15.72
C ALA A 186 0.00 -11.40 16.58
N ILE A 187 0.88 -10.94 17.46
CA ILE A 187 1.73 -11.80 18.27
C ILE A 187 0.92 -12.46 19.38
N TRP A 188 0.05 -11.72 20.06
CA TRP A 188 -0.68 -12.24 21.21
C TRP A 188 -1.94 -13.02 20.82
N ARG A 189 -2.43 -13.84 21.74
CA ARG A 189 -3.70 -14.56 21.58
C ARG A 189 -4.85 -13.54 21.58
N LYS A 190 -5.77 -13.71 20.63
CA LYS A 190 -7.00 -12.92 20.56
C LYS A 190 -8.03 -13.43 21.56
N ALA A 191 -8.93 -12.56 21.99
CA ALA A 191 -10.06 -12.96 22.83
C ALA A 191 -11.08 -13.82 22.05
N ASP A 192 -11.22 -13.58 20.75
CA ASP A 192 -12.06 -14.40 19.87
C ASP A 192 -11.38 -15.75 19.58
N PRO A 193 -11.93 -16.89 20.04
CA PRO A 193 -11.37 -18.22 19.78
C PRO A 193 -11.45 -18.63 18.30
N ALA A 194 -12.33 -18.00 17.51
CA ALA A 194 -12.40 -18.22 16.06
C ALA A 194 -11.19 -17.59 15.33
N TRP A 195 -10.41 -16.74 16.01
CA TRP A 195 -9.19 -16.12 15.48
C TRP A 195 -7.93 -16.57 16.24
N PRO A 196 -7.50 -17.84 16.13
CA PRO A 196 -6.39 -18.38 16.92
C PRO A 196 -5.00 -17.99 16.39
N VAL A 197 -4.92 -17.42 15.18
CA VAL A 197 -3.67 -17.11 14.46
C VAL A 197 -2.80 -16.18 15.30
N CYS A 198 -1.66 -16.64 15.82
CA CYS A 198 -0.78 -15.83 16.65
C CYS A 198 0.67 -16.29 16.59
N GLY A 199 1.56 -15.59 17.30
CA GLY A 199 2.93 -16.01 17.51
C GLY A 199 3.98 -14.99 17.08
N ILE A 200 5.25 -15.36 17.24
CA ILE A 200 6.38 -14.55 16.81
C ILE A 200 6.89 -15.11 15.48
N PRO A 201 6.93 -14.31 14.39
CA PRO A 201 7.42 -14.79 13.12
C PRO A 201 8.95 -14.90 13.08
N ASP A 202 9.49 -15.66 12.12
CA ASP A 202 10.93 -15.64 11.86
C ASP A 202 11.33 -14.39 11.09
N VAL A 203 10.54 -14.04 10.06
CA VAL A 203 10.76 -12.86 9.21
C VAL A 203 9.52 -11.98 9.20
N LEU A 204 9.72 -10.67 9.37
CA LEU A 204 8.73 -9.63 9.13
C LEU A 204 9.10 -8.86 7.85
N TYR A 205 8.33 -9.07 6.79
CA TYR A 205 8.48 -8.41 5.51
C TYR A 205 7.59 -7.17 5.42
N VAL A 206 8.21 -6.01 5.37
CA VAL A 206 7.54 -4.70 5.42
C VAL A 206 8.11 -3.77 4.36
N ASP A 207 7.52 -2.60 4.18
CA ASP A 207 8.07 -1.59 3.28
C ASP A 207 9.06 -0.65 3.97
N HIS A 208 9.54 0.35 3.23
CA HIS A 208 10.47 1.36 3.75
C HIS A 208 9.73 2.55 4.40
N GLY A 209 8.50 2.36 4.88
CA GLY A 209 7.78 3.35 5.67
C GLY A 209 8.60 3.84 6.87
N SER A 210 8.45 5.11 7.23
CA SER A 210 9.21 5.72 8.34
C SER A 210 8.86 5.12 9.71
N ASP A 211 7.68 4.53 9.83
CA ASP A 211 7.22 3.70 10.94
C ASP A 211 7.94 2.35 10.99
N PHE A 212 8.10 1.69 9.84
CA PHE A 212 8.80 0.40 9.72
C PHE A 212 10.33 0.50 9.81
N THR A 213 10.89 1.69 9.58
CA THR A 213 12.34 1.96 9.69
C THR A 213 12.72 2.63 11.00
N SER A 214 11.83 2.59 12.00
CA SER A 214 12.07 3.22 13.30
C SER A 214 13.01 2.38 14.17
N HIS A 215 13.94 3.05 14.85
CA HIS A 215 14.86 2.42 15.82
C HIS A 215 14.14 1.63 16.93
N HIS A 216 12.88 2.01 17.24
CA HIS A 216 12.03 1.27 18.16
C HIS A 216 11.69 -0.12 17.61
N LEU A 217 11.27 -0.20 16.35
CA LEU A 217 10.90 -1.47 15.73
C LEU A 217 12.11 -2.40 15.59
N ASP A 218 13.30 -1.86 15.27
CA ASP A 218 14.55 -2.63 15.22
C ASP A 218 14.88 -3.27 16.57
N GLN A 219 14.75 -2.51 17.67
CA GLN A 219 14.96 -3.04 19.02
C GLN A 219 13.95 -4.13 19.37
N VAL A 220 12.67 -3.92 19.04
CA VAL A 220 11.63 -4.91 19.31
C VAL A 220 11.90 -6.19 18.53
N ALA A 221 12.23 -6.07 17.24
CA ALA A 221 12.56 -7.20 16.40
C ALA A 221 13.78 -7.97 16.94
N ALA A 222 14.83 -7.28 17.38
CA ALA A 222 15.98 -7.91 18.03
C ALA A 222 15.60 -8.67 19.31
N ASN A 223 14.78 -8.06 20.19
CA ASN A 223 14.33 -8.70 21.44
C ASN A 223 13.45 -9.94 21.19
N LEU A 224 12.57 -9.86 20.18
CA LEU A 224 11.70 -10.97 19.78
C LEU A 224 12.39 -11.99 18.85
N ARG A 225 13.64 -11.72 18.44
CA ARG A 225 14.40 -12.51 17.46
C ARG A 225 13.64 -12.67 16.13
N VAL A 226 13.13 -11.56 15.63
CA VAL A 226 12.47 -11.42 14.33
C VAL A 226 13.45 -10.73 13.39
N GLN A 227 13.62 -11.25 12.19
CA GLN A 227 14.36 -10.57 11.13
C GLN A 227 13.43 -9.63 10.37
N ILE A 228 13.74 -8.33 10.32
CA ILE A 228 13.03 -7.39 9.45
C ILE A 228 13.65 -7.42 8.06
N VAL A 229 12.82 -7.58 7.03
CA VAL A 229 13.22 -7.48 5.62
C VAL A 229 12.37 -6.42 4.95
N HIS A 230 13.02 -5.43 4.35
CA HIS A 230 12.33 -4.38 3.63
C HIS A 230 12.19 -4.69 2.13
N SER A 231 11.02 -4.42 1.56
CA SER A 231 10.82 -4.50 0.12
C SER A 231 11.72 -3.52 -0.61
N GLY A 232 12.43 -3.96 -1.66
CA GLY A 232 13.30 -3.07 -2.44
C GLY A 232 12.56 -1.82 -2.94
N VAL A 233 13.22 -0.66 -2.88
CA VAL A 233 12.65 0.61 -3.36
C VAL A 233 12.19 0.46 -4.82
N ALA A 234 10.94 0.79 -5.11
CA ALA A 234 10.31 0.63 -6.43
C ALA A 234 10.23 -0.81 -7.00
N ARG A 235 10.30 -1.84 -6.13
CA ARG A 235 10.12 -3.27 -6.47
C ARG A 235 8.95 -3.90 -5.69
N PRO A 236 7.70 -3.78 -6.16
CA PRO A 236 6.51 -4.26 -5.46
C PRO A 236 6.31 -5.80 -5.48
N GLN A 237 7.18 -6.55 -6.16
CA GLN A 237 6.97 -7.98 -6.51
C GLN A 237 6.73 -8.92 -5.31
N GLY A 238 7.03 -8.53 -4.06
CA GLY A 238 6.76 -9.33 -2.86
C GLY A 238 5.44 -9.06 -2.12
N ARG A 239 4.75 -7.94 -2.41
CA ARG A 239 3.59 -7.43 -1.62
C ARG A 239 2.22 -7.81 -2.19
N GLY A 240 2.16 -8.44 -3.35
CA GLY A 240 0.88 -8.74 -4.03
C GLY A 240 -0.11 -9.57 -3.21
N LYS A 241 0.35 -10.25 -2.15
CA LYS A 241 -0.47 -11.07 -1.26
C LYS A 241 -1.31 -10.20 -0.31
N ILE A 242 -0.69 -9.23 0.36
CA ILE A 242 -1.41 -8.29 1.23
C ILE A 242 -2.22 -7.28 0.41
N GLU A 243 -1.73 -6.87 -0.76
CA GLU A 243 -2.49 -6.01 -1.69
C GLU A 243 -3.78 -6.69 -2.17
N ARG A 244 -3.71 -7.98 -2.51
CA ARG A 244 -4.91 -8.77 -2.86
C ARG A 244 -5.87 -8.91 -1.69
N LEU A 245 -5.36 -9.06 -0.48
CA LEU A 245 -6.21 -9.05 0.72
C LEU A 245 -6.95 -7.73 0.87
N PHE A 246 -6.29 -6.58 0.70
CA PHE A 246 -6.96 -5.28 0.74
C PHE A 246 -8.03 -5.13 -0.34
N GLY A 247 -7.76 -5.62 -1.56
CA GLY A 247 -8.78 -5.72 -2.60
C GLY A 247 -9.98 -6.54 -2.14
N THR A 248 -9.75 -7.70 -1.52
CA THR A 248 -10.81 -8.58 -0.98
C THR A 248 -11.64 -7.87 0.10
N LEU A 249 -10.99 -7.22 1.07
CA LEU A 249 -11.67 -6.43 2.11
C LEU A 249 -12.52 -5.33 1.48
N ASN A 250 -12.01 -4.65 0.46
CA ASN A 250 -12.75 -3.58 -0.19
C ASN A 250 -13.99 -4.10 -0.93
N THR A 251 -13.84 -5.18 -1.70
CA THR A 251 -14.92 -5.70 -2.55
C THR A 251 -15.95 -6.52 -1.80
N GLU A 252 -15.58 -7.22 -0.73
CA GLU A 252 -16.44 -8.19 -0.04
C GLU A 252 -16.95 -7.70 1.32
N LEU A 253 -16.22 -6.82 2.01
CA LEU A 253 -16.65 -6.29 3.30
C LEU A 253 -17.08 -4.84 3.19
N LEU A 254 -16.17 -3.95 2.76
CA LEU A 254 -16.44 -2.51 2.79
C LEU A 254 -17.61 -2.12 1.88
N SER A 255 -17.76 -2.79 0.74
CA SER A 255 -18.86 -2.58 -0.22
C SER A 255 -20.25 -2.80 0.38
N GLU A 256 -20.37 -3.61 1.43
CA GLU A 256 -21.62 -3.91 2.13
C GLU A 256 -21.89 -2.97 3.32
N LEU A 257 -20.89 -2.18 3.75
CA LEU A 257 -20.98 -1.33 4.92
C LEU A 257 -21.41 0.10 4.58
N PRO A 258 -22.18 0.78 5.46
CA PRO A 258 -22.53 2.17 5.26
C PRO A 258 -21.30 3.09 5.39
N GLY A 259 -21.23 4.11 4.52
CA GLY A 259 -20.07 5.00 4.43
C GLY A 259 -19.04 4.60 3.37
N HIS A 260 -19.26 3.51 2.63
CA HIS A 260 -18.35 3.04 1.58
C HIS A 260 -18.12 4.08 0.48
N LEU A 261 -16.90 4.11 -0.07
CA LEU A 261 -16.48 5.00 -1.14
C LEU A 261 -16.31 4.21 -2.44
N VAL A 262 -16.96 4.67 -3.51
CA VAL A 262 -16.78 4.17 -4.88
C VAL A 262 -16.18 5.31 -5.71
N ASP A 263 -14.97 5.10 -6.24
CA ASP A 263 -14.21 6.11 -6.98
C ASP A 263 -14.08 7.45 -6.22
N GLY A 264 -13.91 7.37 -4.90
CA GLY A 264 -13.80 8.53 -4.00
C GLY A 264 -15.12 9.24 -3.71
N LYS A 265 -16.25 8.75 -4.23
CA LYS A 265 -17.60 9.26 -3.94
C LYS A 265 -18.30 8.37 -2.94
N LEU A 266 -19.07 9.01 -2.06
CA LEU A 266 -19.81 8.33 -1.01
C LEU A 266 -21.02 7.58 -1.59
N ALA A 267 -21.08 6.27 -1.37
CA ALA A 267 -22.21 5.44 -1.79
C ALA A 267 -23.40 5.56 -0.82
N SER A 268 -23.11 5.72 0.47
CA SER A 268 -24.11 5.85 1.54
C SER A 268 -23.58 6.70 2.70
N PRO A 269 -24.45 7.39 3.47
CA PRO A 269 -24.00 8.19 4.61
C PRO A 269 -23.19 7.37 5.64
N PRO A 270 -22.08 7.91 6.19
CA PRO A 270 -21.33 7.23 7.24
C PRO A 270 -22.12 7.24 8.55
N VAL A 271 -22.26 6.06 9.16
CA VAL A 271 -22.93 5.89 10.45
C VAL A 271 -22.07 5.11 11.46
N LEU A 272 -21.08 4.38 10.98
CA LEU A 272 -20.22 3.54 11.82
C LEU A 272 -19.22 4.40 12.59
N SER A 273 -19.01 4.09 13.86
CA SER A 273 -17.82 4.51 14.58
C SER A 273 -16.60 3.67 14.18
N LEU A 274 -15.40 4.12 14.56
CA LEU A 274 -14.19 3.34 14.36
C LEU A 274 -14.28 1.94 15.02
N ALA A 275 -14.89 1.87 16.21
CA ALA A 275 -15.07 0.61 16.94
C ALA A 275 -16.08 -0.33 16.28
N ASP A 276 -17.13 0.21 15.64
CA ASP A 276 -18.08 -0.60 14.87
C ASP A 276 -17.41 -1.21 13.64
N LEU A 277 -16.59 -0.42 12.94
CA LEU A 277 -15.80 -0.91 11.81
C LEU A 277 -14.79 -1.97 12.24
N ASP A 278 -14.12 -1.79 13.38
CA ASP A 278 -13.17 -2.77 13.92
C ASP A 278 -13.84 -4.12 14.23
N ARG A 279 -15.03 -4.10 14.82
CA ARG A 279 -15.84 -5.31 15.02
C ARG A 279 -16.26 -5.95 13.70
N ALA A 280 -16.67 -5.15 12.71
CA ALA A 280 -17.05 -5.67 11.39
C ALA A 280 -15.86 -6.34 10.67
N VAL A 281 -14.68 -5.72 10.73
CA VAL A 281 -13.44 -6.30 10.18
C VAL A 281 -13.09 -7.60 10.91
N GLY A 282 -13.11 -7.61 12.24
CA GLY A 282 -12.85 -8.83 13.02
C GLY A 282 -13.81 -9.97 12.67
N ALA A 283 -15.11 -9.68 12.61
CA ALA A 283 -16.14 -10.67 12.27
C ALA A 283 -15.99 -11.22 10.85
N PHE A 284 -15.64 -10.37 9.87
CA PHE A 284 -15.35 -10.83 8.51
C PHE A 284 -14.11 -11.74 8.47
N ILE A 285 -13.06 -11.37 9.21
CA ILE A 285 -11.81 -12.15 9.24
C ILE A 285 -12.06 -13.54 9.80
N SER A 286 -12.63 -13.64 11.00
CA SER A 286 -12.82 -14.93 11.68
C SER A 286 -14.00 -15.74 11.15
N GLY A 287 -15.09 -15.07 10.76
CA GLY A 287 -16.33 -15.70 10.29
C GLY A 287 -16.34 -16.08 8.81
N THR A 288 -15.64 -15.33 7.96
CA THR A 288 -15.72 -15.50 6.50
C THR A 288 -14.35 -15.82 5.88
N TYR A 289 -13.37 -14.93 6.05
CA TYR A 289 -12.10 -15.02 5.33
C TYR A 289 -11.28 -16.24 5.74
N HIS A 290 -11.13 -16.49 7.04
CA HIS A 290 -10.34 -17.61 7.57
C HIS A 290 -10.93 -18.99 7.27
N GLY A 291 -12.26 -19.08 7.14
CA GLY A 291 -12.98 -20.33 6.85
C GLY A 291 -13.19 -20.62 5.36
N ARG A 292 -12.89 -19.68 4.47
CA ARG A 292 -13.09 -19.84 3.02
C ARG A 292 -11.87 -20.48 2.37
N THR A 293 -12.10 -21.48 1.51
CA THR A 293 -11.04 -22.08 0.69
C THR A 293 -10.37 -21.03 -0.18
N HIS A 294 -9.06 -20.85 -0.02
CA HIS A 294 -8.30 -19.84 -0.76
C HIS A 294 -7.73 -20.43 -2.06
N GLY A 295 -8.06 -19.82 -3.20
CA GLY A 295 -7.80 -20.36 -4.53
C GLY A 295 -6.33 -20.72 -4.84
N GLU A 296 -5.36 -19.95 -4.32
CA GLU A 296 -3.93 -20.26 -4.57
C GLU A 296 -3.37 -21.39 -3.68
N ILE A 297 -3.95 -21.64 -2.51
CA ILE A 297 -3.42 -22.65 -1.56
C ILE A 297 -4.28 -23.90 -1.49
N GLY A 298 -5.49 -23.88 -2.06
CA GLY A 298 -6.38 -25.04 -2.14
C GLY A 298 -7.04 -25.48 -0.83
N GLN A 299 -6.83 -24.73 0.26
CA GLN A 299 -7.39 -24.99 1.60
C GLN A 299 -7.77 -23.67 2.28
N THR A 300 -8.44 -23.74 3.42
CA THR A 300 -8.79 -22.52 4.18
C THR A 300 -7.53 -21.91 4.81
N PRO A 301 -7.44 -20.57 4.95
CA PRO A 301 -6.32 -19.95 5.63
C PRO A 301 -6.10 -20.47 7.04
N LEU A 302 -7.19 -20.76 7.76
CA LEU A 302 -7.11 -21.26 9.13
C LEU A 302 -6.55 -22.69 9.20
N ASP A 303 -6.99 -23.58 8.31
CA ASP A 303 -6.47 -24.95 8.26
C ASP A 303 -5.01 -24.97 7.82
N ALA A 304 -4.65 -24.09 6.88
CA ALA A 304 -3.26 -23.92 6.46
C ALA A 304 -2.36 -23.44 7.59
N TRP A 305 -2.87 -22.56 8.44
CA TRP A 305 -2.13 -22.09 9.60
C TRP A 305 -2.01 -23.21 10.65
N ARG A 306 -3.09 -23.94 10.95
CA ARG A 306 -3.07 -25.05 11.94
C ARG A 306 -2.31 -26.29 11.47
N ALA A 307 -1.99 -26.39 10.18
CA ALA A 307 -1.37 -27.56 9.58
C ALA A 307 -0.07 -27.95 10.32
N ASN A 308 0.18 -29.26 10.38
CA ASN A 308 1.38 -29.87 10.95
C ASN A 308 1.57 -29.67 12.48
N GLY A 309 0.55 -29.21 13.21
CA GLY A 309 0.55 -29.20 14.67
C GLY A 309 1.65 -28.34 15.31
N PHE A 310 2.15 -27.34 14.58
CA PHE A 310 3.19 -26.47 15.09
C PHE A 310 2.69 -25.64 16.28
N LEU A 311 3.56 -25.38 17.25
CA LEU A 311 3.25 -24.52 18.39
C LEU A 311 3.82 -23.13 18.15
N PRO A 312 2.99 -22.07 18.08
CA PRO A 312 3.48 -20.72 17.90
C PRO A 312 4.41 -20.28 19.04
N ARG A 313 5.55 -19.67 18.69
CA ARG A 313 6.40 -18.97 19.67
C ARG A 313 5.62 -17.79 20.23
N LEU A 314 5.53 -17.67 21.55
CA LEU A 314 4.87 -16.54 22.20
C LEU A 314 5.81 -15.89 23.22
N PRO A 315 5.64 -14.58 23.49
CA PRO A 315 6.25 -13.94 24.65
C PRO A 315 5.79 -14.62 25.94
N GLU A 316 6.61 -14.52 27.00
CA GLU A 316 6.29 -15.12 28.31
C GLU A 316 4.99 -14.54 28.89
N THR A 317 4.81 -13.23 28.79
CA THR A 317 3.64 -12.53 29.30
C THR A 317 3.19 -11.39 28.37
N LEU A 318 1.93 -11.01 28.49
CA LEU A 318 1.39 -9.86 27.76
C LEU A 318 2.08 -8.57 28.21
N GLU A 319 2.41 -8.46 29.50
CA GLU A 319 3.08 -7.30 30.07
C GLU A 319 4.49 -7.11 29.53
N ALA A 320 5.20 -8.20 29.23
CA ALA A 320 6.51 -8.17 28.59
C ALA A 320 6.40 -7.72 27.13
N LEU A 321 5.39 -8.22 26.41
CA LEU A 321 5.11 -7.79 25.04
C LEU A 321 4.74 -6.31 24.97
N ASP A 322 3.91 -5.82 25.90
CA ASP A 322 3.47 -4.42 25.97
C ASP A 322 4.65 -3.50 26.28
N LEU A 323 5.54 -3.91 27.18
CA LEU A 323 6.77 -3.18 27.49
C LEU A 323 7.67 -3.00 26.27
N LEU A 324 7.74 -4.00 25.39
CA LEU A 324 8.52 -3.96 24.17
C LEU A 324 7.84 -3.10 23.09
N LEU A 325 6.57 -3.38 22.78
CA LEU A 325 5.91 -2.81 21.60
C LEU A 325 5.30 -1.44 21.86
N VAL A 326 4.67 -1.23 23.01
CA VAL A 326 3.74 -0.11 23.20
C VAL A 326 4.33 0.98 24.08
N MET A 327 5.14 0.61 25.07
CA MET A 327 5.55 1.55 26.10
C MET A 327 6.62 2.55 25.63
N VAL A 328 6.31 3.84 25.71
CA VAL A 328 7.22 4.92 25.32
C VAL A 328 8.08 5.35 26.51
N ALA A 329 9.40 5.32 26.34
CA ALA A 329 10.36 5.76 27.36
C ALA A 329 10.55 7.29 27.36
N LYS A 330 10.45 7.92 28.54
CA LYS A 330 10.79 9.34 28.75
C LYS A 330 11.53 9.55 30.07
N PRO A 331 12.60 10.36 30.11
CA PRO A 331 13.24 10.72 31.36
C PRO A 331 12.37 11.72 32.14
N ARG A 332 12.21 11.49 33.44
CA ARG A 332 11.51 12.38 34.37
C ARG A 332 12.21 12.42 35.72
N CYS A 333 12.09 13.55 36.40
CA CYS A 333 12.59 13.72 37.76
C CYS A 333 11.50 13.35 38.76
N VAL A 334 11.84 12.59 39.80
CA VAL A 334 10.94 12.30 40.92
C VAL A 334 10.89 13.52 41.83
N ARG A 335 9.71 14.10 42.03
CA ARG A 335 9.50 15.22 42.95
C ARG A 335 8.95 14.71 44.28
N ARG A 336 8.91 15.58 45.29
CA ARG A 336 8.37 15.27 46.63
C ARG A 336 6.92 14.81 46.59
N ASP A 337 6.14 15.33 45.64
CA ASP A 337 4.73 15.05 45.41
C ASP A 337 4.48 14.03 44.28
N GLY A 338 5.54 13.40 43.76
CA GLY A 338 5.49 12.35 42.75
C GLY A 338 6.11 12.74 41.41
N ILE A 339 5.79 11.98 40.37
CA ILE A 339 6.27 12.22 39.01
C ILE A 339 5.20 13.00 38.24
N HIS A 340 5.62 14.03 37.50
CA HIS A 340 4.72 14.81 36.65
C HIS A 340 4.94 14.48 35.18
N PHE A 341 3.88 14.09 34.49
CA PHE A 341 3.93 13.83 33.05
C PHE A 341 2.59 14.16 32.40
N GLN A 342 2.64 14.88 31.28
CA GLN A 342 1.45 15.29 30.53
C GLN A 342 0.36 15.92 31.41
N GLY A 343 0.76 16.74 32.39
CA GLY A 343 -0.17 17.44 33.29
C GLY A 343 -0.84 16.55 34.33
N LEU A 344 -0.50 15.26 34.36
CA LEU A 344 -0.92 14.31 35.39
C LEU A 344 0.19 14.13 36.42
N ARG A 345 -0.21 13.81 37.65
CA ARG A 345 0.66 13.50 38.79
C ARG A 345 0.57 12.00 39.08
N TYR A 346 1.72 11.34 39.20
CA TYR A 346 1.81 9.91 39.44
C TYR A 346 2.55 9.65 40.75
N VAL A 347 2.00 8.75 41.56
CA VAL A 347 2.57 8.42 42.87
C VAL A 347 2.68 6.91 43.08
N ALA A 348 3.69 6.55 43.87
CA ALA A 348 3.87 5.23 44.47
C ALA A 348 4.77 5.41 45.70
N SER A 349 4.49 4.68 46.78
CA SER A 349 5.24 4.79 48.04
C SER A 349 6.74 4.51 47.87
N THR A 350 7.08 3.63 46.93
CA THR A 350 8.47 3.27 46.57
C THR A 350 9.26 4.42 45.95
N LEU A 351 8.62 5.49 45.47
CA LEU A 351 9.31 6.65 44.89
C LEU A 351 9.99 7.53 45.95
N ALA A 352 9.61 7.43 47.22
CA ALA A 352 10.14 8.28 48.29
C ALA A 352 11.68 8.23 48.39
N ALA A 353 12.28 7.06 48.15
CA ALA A 353 13.73 6.87 48.18
C ALA A 353 14.49 7.50 47.00
N TYR A 354 13.77 7.95 45.97
CA TYR A 354 14.34 8.45 44.72
C TYR A 354 14.01 9.92 44.45
N VAL A 355 13.49 10.65 45.45
CA VAL A 355 13.15 12.07 45.33
C VAL A 355 14.39 12.89 44.94
N GLY A 356 14.27 13.67 43.87
CA GLY A 356 15.36 14.45 43.28
C GLY A 356 16.14 13.70 42.18
N GLU A 357 15.99 12.38 42.07
CA GLU A 357 16.67 11.59 41.04
C GLU A 357 15.92 11.61 39.70
N THR A 358 16.66 11.38 38.61
CA THR A 358 16.10 11.19 37.27
C THR A 358 15.84 9.70 37.03
N VAL A 359 14.61 9.38 36.70
CA VAL A 359 14.12 8.04 36.37
C VAL A 359 13.60 8.01 34.93
N THR A 360 13.58 6.83 34.33
CA THR A 360 12.94 6.61 33.03
C THR A 360 11.53 6.10 33.26
N ILE A 361 10.53 6.86 32.81
CA ILE A 361 9.14 6.40 32.79
C ILE A 361 8.86 5.72 31.46
N ARG A 362 8.07 4.66 31.51
CA ARG A 362 7.50 3.96 30.37
C ARG A 362 5.99 4.00 30.51
N TYR A 363 5.28 4.45 29.49
CA TYR A 363 3.81 4.60 29.53
C TYR A 363 3.17 4.09 28.24
N ASP A 364 1.95 3.57 28.33
CA ASP A 364 1.15 3.22 27.16
C ASP A 364 0.44 4.50 26.64
N PRO A 365 0.65 4.94 25.40
CA PRO A 365 -0.05 6.13 24.89
C PRO A 365 -1.59 5.99 24.86
N ARG A 366 -2.11 4.76 24.88
CA ARG A 366 -3.55 4.45 24.92
C ARG A 366 -4.12 4.56 26.32
N ASP A 367 -3.28 4.41 27.34
CA ASP A 367 -3.65 4.53 28.74
C ASP A 367 -2.50 5.12 29.55
N VAL A 368 -2.61 6.42 29.81
CA VAL A 368 -1.66 7.18 30.63
C VAL A 368 -2.12 7.30 32.09
N SER A 369 -3.12 6.54 32.54
CA SER A 369 -3.50 6.51 33.97
C SER A 369 -2.39 5.91 34.84
N GLU A 370 -1.54 5.07 34.26
CA GLU A 370 -0.41 4.43 34.91
C GLU A 370 0.90 4.64 34.12
N ILE A 371 2.00 4.77 34.86
CA ILE A 371 3.35 4.70 34.32
C ILE A 371 4.19 3.63 35.03
N ARG A 372 5.07 2.97 34.27
CA ARG A 372 6.11 2.09 34.84
C ARG A 372 7.40 2.88 34.99
N VAL A 373 7.99 2.84 36.17
CA VAL A 373 9.19 3.62 36.51
C VAL A 373 10.40 2.70 36.52
N PHE A 374 11.48 3.14 35.87
CA PHE A 374 12.76 2.45 35.80
C PHE A 374 13.87 3.37 36.31
N HIS A 375 14.78 2.82 37.10
CA HIS A 375 15.99 3.51 37.53
C HIS A 375 17.20 2.67 37.12
N ARG A 376 18.13 3.27 36.34
CA ARG A 376 19.29 2.58 35.76
C ARG A 376 18.89 1.28 35.05
N ASP A 377 17.87 1.38 34.18
CA ASP A 377 17.27 0.29 33.41
C ASP A 377 16.65 -0.86 34.20
N ARG A 378 16.59 -0.75 35.54
CA ARG A 378 15.88 -1.70 36.40
C ARG A 378 14.48 -1.21 36.71
N PHE A 379 13.50 -2.10 36.59
CA PHE A 379 12.13 -1.80 36.98
C PHE A 379 12.07 -1.49 38.48
N LEU A 380 11.46 -0.35 38.82
CA LEU A 380 11.31 0.11 40.19
C LEU A 380 9.89 -0.15 40.70
N CYS A 381 8.88 0.44 40.04
CA CYS A 381 7.48 0.32 40.46
C CYS A 381 6.51 0.76 39.35
N ARG A 382 5.22 0.46 39.57
CA ARG A 382 4.09 1.07 38.86
C ARG A 382 3.66 2.30 39.67
N ALA A 383 3.53 3.44 39.02
CA ALA A 383 3.01 4.66 39.63
C ALA A 383 1.71 5.05 38.93
N VAL A 384 0.67 5.33 39.71
CA VAL A 384 -0.68 5.58 39.22
C VAL A 384 -1.04 7.04 39.44
N ASN A 385 -1.88 7.57 38.55
CA ASN A 385 -2.54 8.85 38.79
C ASN A 385 -3.75 8.62 39.71
N GLU A 386 -3.71 9.20 40.92
CA GLU A 386 -4.77 9.01 41.93
C GLU A 386 -6.14 9.52 41.47
N GLU A 387 -6.18 10.57 40.65
CA GLU A 387 -7.42 11.20 40.19
C GLU A 387 -8.17 10.35 39.16
N HIS A 388 -7.47 9.47 38.45
CA HIS A 388 -8.03 8.61 37.39
C HIS A 388 -7.72 7.13 37.66
N ALA A 389 -7.50 6.75 38.92
CA ALA A 389 -7.20 5.38 39.30
C ALA A 389 -8.40 4.47 38.98
N GLY A 390 -8.28 3.68 37.90
CA GLY A 390 -9.33 2.75 37.45
C GLY A 390 -10.09 3.19 36.18
N GLU A 391 -9.81 4.37 35.64
CA GLU A 391 -10.35 4.83 34.34
C GLU A 391 -9.21 4.97 33.32
N ALA A 392 -9.34 4.30 32.17
CA ALA A 392 -8.33 4.40 31.11
C ALA A 392 -8.41 5.78 30.44
N LEU A 393 -7.31 6.54 30.49
CA LEU A 393 -7.22 7.88 29.91
C LEU A 393 -6.16 7.89 28.81
N SER A 394 -6.53 8.14 27.56
CA SER A 394 -5.56 8.17 26.46
C SER A 394 -4.82 9.49 26.37
N LEU A 395 -3.56 9.45 25.89
CA LEU A 395 -2.81 10.67 25.60
C LEU A 395 -3.53 11.57 24.59
N LYS A 396 -4.24 10.95 23.64
CA LYS A 396 -5.01 11.67 22.62
C LYS A 396 -6.14 12.49 23.22
N ASP A 397 -6.79 11.98 24.26
CA ASP A 397 -7.91 12.62 24.96
C ASP A 397 -7.41 13.86 25.70
N ILE A 398 -6.28 13.73 26.39
CA ILE A 398 -5.62 14.85 27.07
C ILE A 398 -5.24 15.95 26.06
N GLU A 399 -4.69 15.57 24.91
CA GLU A 399 -4.34 16.53 23.85
C GLU A 399 -5.57 17.18 23.22
N ALA A 400 -6.67 16.44 23.04
CA ALA A 400 -7.95 16.95 22.55
C ALA A 400 -8.55 17.96 23.54
N ALA A 401 -8.65 17.61 24.82
CA ALA A 401 -9.14 18.48 25.88
C ALA A 401 -8.32 19.78 25.97
N ARG A 402 -6.99 19.70 25.90
CA ARG A 402 -6.10 20.88 25.86
C ARG A 402 -6.34 21.76 24.64
N ARG A 403 -6.54 21.16 23.46
CA ARG A 403 -6.84 21.91 22.23
C ARG A 403 -8.16 22.65 22.35
N LEU A 404 -9.19 21.98 22.89
CA LEU A 404 -10.50 22.59 23.15
C LEU A 404 -10.39 23.76 24.13
N HIS A 405 -9.69 23.57 25.26
CA HIS A 405 -9.48 24.63 26.25
C HIS A 405 -8.70 25.83 25.67
N ARG A 406 -7.60 25.58 24.94
CA ARG A 406 -6.86 26.66 24.26
C ARG A 406 -7.72 27.41 23.24
N ARG A 407 -8.60 26.71 22.52
CA ARG A 407 -9.53 27.34 21.57
C ARG A 407 -10.52 28.22 22.31
N ALA A 408 -11.12 27.73 23.40
CA ALA A 408 -12.04 28.50 24.23
C ALA A 408 -11.38 29.75 24.82
N LEU A 409 -10.17 29.62 25.39
CA LEU A 409 -9.40 30.78 25.87
C LEU A 409 -9.11 31.78 24.77
N ARG A 410 -8.76 31.32 23.56
CA ARG A 410 -8.47 32.22 22.44
C ARG A 410 -9.71 32.96 21.96
N THR A 411 -10.88 32.30 21.95
CA THR A 411 -12.16 32.95 21.71
C THR A 411 -12.45 34.00 22.78
N ALA A 412 -12.33 33.66 24.06
CA ALA A 412 -12.56 34.58 25.16
C ALA A 412 -11.58 35.79 25.15
N ILE A 413 -10.32 35.57 24.80
CA ILE A 413 -9.33 36.64 24.61
C ILE A 413 -9.78 37.54 23.46
N ASN A 414 -10.14 36.99 22.30
CA ASN A 414 -10.59 37.78 21.16
C ASN A 414 -11.85 38.60 21.48
N GLU A 415 -12.81 38.03 22.21
CA GLU A 415 -14.01 38.75 22.68
C GLU A 415 -13.66 39.90 23.63
N ARG A 416 -12.75 39.68 24.57
CA ARG A 416 -12.29 40.73 25.50
C ARG A 416 -11.51 41.81 24.77
N VAL A 417 -10.61 41.45 23.85
CA VAL A 417 -9.86 42.39 23.01
C VAL A 417 -10.80 43.19 22.11
N ALA A 418 -11.82 42.57 21.52
CA ALA A 418 -12.83 43.26 20.74
C ALA A 418 -13.58 44.31 21.57
N ARG A 419 -13.95 43.99 22.82
CA ARG A 419 -14.55 44.96 23.75
C ARG A 419 -13.63 46.13 24.11
N VAL A 420 -12.31 45.93 24.15
CA VAL A 420 -11.38 47.05 24.38
C VAL A 420 -11.48 48.09 23.27
N ALA A 421 -11.71 47.67 22.02
CA ALA A 421 -11.89 48.57 20.88
C ALA A 421 -13.16 49.44 20.99
N ASP A 422 -14.14 49.06 21.81
CA ASP A 422 -15.35 49.85 22.08
C ASP A 422 -15.09 51.01 23.06
N PHE A 423 -14.05 50.93 23.90
CA PHE A 423 -13.76 51.92 24.95
C PHE A 423 -12.47 52.71 24.74
N LEU A 424 -11.52 52.18 23.96
CA LEU A 424 -10.27 52.84 23.60
C LEU A 424 -10.14 52.85 22.07
N PRO A 425 -10.42 53.99 21.40
CA PRO A 425 -10.10 54.12 19.98
C PRO A 425 -8.59 54.03 19.80
N ASP A 426 -8.16 53.06 19.00
CA ASP A 426 -6.77 52.67 18.74
C ASP A 426 -5.91 53.86 18.26
N PRO A 427 -4.93 54.37 19.04
CA PRO A 427 -3.97 55.33 18.53
C PRO A 427 -2.91 54.56 17.73
N ALA A 428 -3.09 54.55 16.40
CA ALA A 428 -2.23 53.94 15.39
C ALA A 428 -2.51 52.48 15.02
N ARG A 429 -3.65 52.26 14.35
CA ARG A 429 -3.71 51.25 13.30
C ARG A 429 -3.00 51.81 12.06
N PRO A 430 -1.87 51.24 11.57
CA PRO A 430 -1.39 51.59 10.25
C PRO A 430 -2.53 51.32 9.27
N GLN A 431 -2.95 52.33 8.50
CA GLN A 431 -3.87 52.12 7.39
C GLN A 431 -3.25 51.03 6.52
N ARG A 432 -3.87 49.85 6.51
CA ARG A 432 -3.60 48.84 5.49
C ARG A 432 -3.98 49.50 4.18
N GLN A 433 -2.99 50.06 3.46
CA GLN A 433 -3.17 50.36 2.06
C GLN A 433 -3.72 49.09 1.43
N ALA A 434 -4.89 49.21 0.80
CA ALA A 434 -5.49 48.12 0.07
C ALA A 434 -4.42 47.59 -0.88
N ALA A 435 -3.98 46.35 -0.66
CA ALA A 435 -3.12 45.68 -1.62
C ALA A 435 -3.86 45.75 -2.97
N PRO A 436 -3.20 46.18 -4.06
CA PRO A 436 -3.84 46.20 -5.37
C PRO A 436 -4.42 44.82 -5.63
N ALA A 437 -5.67 44.79 -6.10
CA ALA A 437 -6.39 43.57 -6.40
C ALA A 437 -5.46 42.61 -7.13
N ARG A 438 -5.14 41.47 -6.51
CA ARG A 438 -4.39 40.41 -7.17
C ARG A 438 -5.20 40.01 -8.39
N SER A 439 -4.68 40.41 -9.55
CA SER A 439 -5.14 39.95 -10.86
C SER A 439 -5.30 38.44 -10.84
N ALA A 440 -6.41 37.97 -11.40
CA ALA A 440 -6.73 36.56 -11.59
C ALA A 440 -5.47 35.76 -11.94
N THR A 441 -5.21 34.72 -11.14
CA THR A 441 -4.11 33.78 -11.33
C THR A 441 -4.15 33.25 -12.76
N ARG A 442 -3.17 33.66 -13.57
CA ARG A 442 -2.86 33.05 -14.87
C ARG A 442 -2.69 31.53 -14.69
N PRO A 443 -3.14 30.71 -15.65
CA PRO A 443 -2.94 29.27 -15.59
C PRO A 443 -1.45 28.94 -15.55
N ARG A 444 -1.05 28.02 -14.67
CA ARG A 444 0.33 27.51 -14.58
C ARG A 444 0.71 26.89 -15.94
N LEU A 445 1.60 27.58 -16.65
CA LEU A 445 2.29 27.09 -17.83
C LEU A 445 3.09 25.83 -17.48
N ARG A 446 2.91 24.79 -18.29
CA ARG A 446 3.80 23.62 -18.38
C ARG A 446 5.19 24.10 -18.81
N VAL A 447 6.24 23.69 -18.12
CA VAL A 447 7.61 23.82 -18.62
C VAL A 447 8.07 22.44 -19.06
N TYR A 448 8.18 22.29 -20.38
CA TYR A 448 9.06 21.32 -21.04
C TYR A 448 10.33 22.07 -21.48
N GLN A 449 11.47 21.40 -21.27
CA GLN A 449 12.72 21.44 -22.05
C GLN A 449 13.57 22.73 -22.12
N ALA A 450 14.86 22.53 -21.86
CA ALA A 450 15.96 23.22 -22.53
C ALA A 450 17.05 22.18 -22.83
N GLU A 451 17.03 21.65 -24.04
CA GLU A 451 18.21 21.61 -24.94
C GLU A 451 18.11 22.97 -25.68
N ASP A 452 19.13 23.76 -25.97
CA ASP A 452 20.43 23.47 -26.54
C ASP A 452 21.35 24.73 -26.49
N GLU A 453 22.64 24.47 -26.73
CA GLU A 453 23.65 25.33 -27.39
C GLU A 453 24.35 26.47 -26.61
N GLY A 454 25.56 26.12 -26.18
CA GLY A 454 26.73 26.96 -25.92
C GLY A 454 27.97 26.08 -25.84
#